data_AF-A0A7S2HHT6-F1
#
_entry.id   AF-A0A7S2HHT6-F1
#
_cell.length_a   1.000
_cell.length_b   1.000
_cell.length_c   1.000
_cell.angle_alpha   90.00
_cell.angle_beta   90.00
_cell.angle_gamma   90.00
#
_symmetry.space_group_name_H-M   'P 1'
#
loop_
_entity.id
_entity.type
_entity.pdbx_description
1 polymer ?
#
loop_
_entity_poly.entity_id
_entity_poly.type
_entity_poly.pdbx_seq_one_letter_code
_entity_poly.pdbx_strand_id
1 'polypeptide(L)'
;LNAENGTGLPNDIGSIFRDSEIFTKSFFGKTESSSHRVEAGRFANMTLPRDYNFSTRSAYGFLRAPWNVNPNIYVTRYHSFCGISPIRGKNSATSDYEWPSCETHFRVTNTESFSSWFSFVWDIGYMPHGPVHSWIGGVGGECDNWSDFEEKGYLNITQIDSLKKNSFVILKNAYRSFVVNPPSFCAADTPVSDCKLKCSDPNSTNTLSLFDNEIPWWDSVTTENQKMVSQKVFCETAFWPGDHLEAASPIEASFWPIHPTLERLLQYKDLTVPFTSSFWTNETSEVCLYSESDCKGHHPGDLTFWKTVVQEKSGSYASHHLTNAEVREAILPRSGTYAVPYIYDSFEWDHCRELGVHFKAAPSL
;
A
#
# COMPACT_ATOMS: atom_id res chain seq x y z
N LEU A 1 -17.78 24.25 -14.97
CA LEU A 1 -17.81 22.92 -14.32
C LEU A 1 -19.28 22.63 -14.06
N ASN A 2 -19.94 21.93 -14.99
CA ASN A 2 -21.40 21.76 -14.98
C ASN A 2 -21.81 20.76 -13.92
N ALA A 3 -22.43 21.27 -12.86
CA ALA A 3 -23.07 20.53 -11.81
C ALA A 3 -24.47 20.07 -12.27
N GLU A 4 -24.54 18.96 -13.00
CA GLU A 4 -25.80 18.22 -13.22
C GLU A 4 -25.53 16.71 -13.20
N ASN A 5 -25.24 16.21 -12.00
CA ASN A 5 -25.56 14.87 -11.48
C ASN A 5 -24.91 14.77 -10.11
N GLY A 6 -25.72 14.70 -9.05
CA GLY A 6 -25.35 14.83 -7.64
C GLY A 6 -24.48 13.73 -7.04
N THR A 7 -23.45 13.27 -7.75
CA THR A 7 -22.28 12.61 -7.19
C THR A 7 -21.07 13.12 -7.97
N GLY A 8 -20.40 14.18 -7.49
CA GLY A 8 -19.25 14.81 -8.16
C GLY A 8 -17.98 13.95 -8.27
N LEU A 9 -18.11 12.63 -8.18
CA LEU A 9 -17.04 11.67 -8.43
C LEU A 9 -17.28 11.02 -9.80
N PRO A 10 -16.28 10.97 -10.69
CA PRO A 10 -16.40 10.29 -11.96
C PRO A 10 -16.90 8.85 -11.82
N ASN A 11 -17.68 8.37 -12.79
CA ASN A 11 -18.19 7.00 -12.82
C ASN A 11 -17.10 5.92 -13.01
N ASP A 12 -15.88 6.35 -13.35
CA ASP A 12 -14.69 5.53 -13.58
C ASP A 12 -13.58 6.04 -12.65
N ILE A 13 -13.13 5.24 -11.66
CA ILE A 13 -12.02 5.61 -10.77
C ILE A 13 -10.75 5.85 -11.61
N GLY A 14 -10.61 5.20 -12.77
CA GLY A 14 -9.50 5.41 -13.68
C GLY A 14 -9.39 6.84 -14.19
N SER A 15 -10.49 7.60 -14.18
CA SER A 15 -10.45 9.03 -14.48
C SER A 15 -9.68 9.84 -13.44
N ILE A 16 -9.54 9.40 -12.18
CA ILE A 16 -8.71 10.12 -11.19
C ILE A 16 -7.28 10.25 -11.71
N PHE A 17 -6.75 9.22 -12.35
CA PHE A 17 -5.39 9.25 -12.91
C PHE A 17 -5.26 10.05 -14.21
N ARG A 18 -6.38 10.36 -14.88
CA ARG A 18 -6.41 11.13 -16.13
C ARG A 18 -6.77 12.60 -15.92
N ASP A 19 -7.74 12.84 -15.05
CA ASP A 19 -8.48 14.10 -14.94
C ASP A 19 -8.12 14.85 -13.65
N SER A 20 -7.57 14.18 -12.63
CA SER A 20 -7.13 14.85 -11.41
C SER A 20 -5.89 15.70 -11.66
N GLU A 21 -5.93 16.94 -11.15
CA GLU A 21 -4.80 17.86 -11.22
C GLU A 21 -3.53 17.29 -10.56
N ILE A 22 -3.69 16.41 -9.55
CA ILE A 22 -2.58 15.84 -8.79
C ILE A 22 -1.65 14.94 -9.64
N PHE A 23 -2.19 14.32 -10.71
CA PHE A 23 -1.44 13.49 -11.65
C PHE A 23 -1.11 14.23 -12.95
N THR A 24 -1.06 15.56 -12.89
CA THR A 24 -0.56 16.40 -13.99
C THR A 24 0.85 16.90 -13.71
N LYS A 25 1.47 17.55 -14.71
CA LYS A 25 2.80 18.17 -14.59
C LYS A 25 2.92 19.18 -13.44
N SER A 26 1.81 19.72 -12.94
CA SER A 26 1.79 20.73 -11.88
C SER A 26 2.09 20.15 -10.49
N PHE A 27 1.82 18.87 -10.27
CA PHE A 27 1.99 18.19 -8.98
C PHE A 27 2.89 16.96 -9.13
N PHE A 28 2.33 15.76 -9.07
CA PHE A 28 3.09 14.51 -9.05
C PHE A 28 3.48 14.01 -10.45
N GLY A 29 3.12 14.74 -11.49
CA GLY A 29 3.48 14.44 -12.86
C GLY A 29 2.55 13.43 -13.51
N LYS A 30 2.47 13.54 -14.84
CA LYS A 30 1.67 12.66 -15.69
C LYS A 30 2.40 11.34 -15.91
N THR A 31 1.68 10.23 -15.83
CA THR A 31 2.18 8.89 -16.16
C THR A 31 2.04 8.64 -17.66
N GLU A 32 3.10 8.17 -18.30
CA GLU A 32 3.04 7.70 -19.69
C GLU A 32 2.64 6.23 -19.70
N SER A 33 1.57 5.90 -20.42
CA SER A 33 0.91 4.59 -20.30
C SER A 33 1.71 3.40 -20.85
N SER A 34 2.63 3.62 -21.79
CA SER A 34 3.39 2.51 -22.41
C SER A 34 4.67 2.15 -21.66
N SER A 35 5.37 3.15 -21.12
CA SER A 35 6.59 3.01 -20.34
C SER A 35 6.35 3.05 -18.83
N HIS A 36 5.12 3.38 -18.41
CA HIS A 36 4.66 3.46 -17.02
C HIS A 36 5.48 4.41 -16.13
N ARG A 37 6.29 5.28 -16.73
CA ARG A 37 7.09 6.28 -16.00
C ARG A 37 6.34 7.59 -15.86
N VAL A 38 6.73 8.39 -14.88
CA VAL A 38 6.34 9.81 -14.81
C VAL A 38 7.04 10.57 -15.93
N GLU A 39 6.31 11.10 -16.91
CA GLU A 39 6.88 11.73 -18.12
C GLU A 39 7.01 13.26 -18.04
N ALA A 40 6.26 13.91 -17.15
CA ALA A 40 6.18 15.37 -17.10
C ALA A 40 6.09 15.89 -15.66
N GLY A 41 6.56 17.13 -15.43
CA GLY A 41 6.53 17.78 -14.12
C GLY A 41 7.83 17.60 -13.33
N ARG A 42 7.81 17.99 -12.04
CA ARG A 42 8.98 18.01 -11.16
C ARG A 42 9.63 16.63 -10.98
N PHE A 43 8.83 15.58 -11.01
CA PHE A 43 9.26 14.20 -10.76
C PHE A 43 9.41 13.38 -12.07
N ALA A 44 9.44 14.05 -13.23
CA ALA A 44 9.61 13.39 -14.51
C ALA A 44 10.93 12.60 -14.57
N ASN A 45 10.86 11.37 -15.08
CA ASN A 45 12.00 10.49 -15.28
C ASN A 45 12.83 10.22 -14.02
N MET A 46 12.19 10.24 -12.84
CA MET A 46 12.85 9.85 -11.60
C MET A 46 13.36 8.41 -11.71
N THR A 47 14.67 8.22 -11.53
CA THR A 47 15.34 6.93 -11.64
C THR A 47 15.58 6.30 -10.28
N LEU A 48 15.54 4.97 -10.21
CA LEU A 48 15.97 4.23 -9.04
C LEU A 48 17.49 4.01 -9.05
N PRO A 49 18.17 4.19 -7.90
CA PRO A 49 19.57 3.82 -7.77
C PRO A 49 19.76 2.32 -8.05
N ARG A 50 20.88 2.00 -8.72
CA ARG A 50 21.31 0.63 -8.98
C ARG A 50 22.62 0.36 -8.25
N ASP A 51 22.61 -0.60 -7.34
CA ASP A 51 23.78 -1.03 -6.58
C ASP A 51 23.74 -2.55 -6.38
N TYR A 52 24.58 -3.27 -7.14
CA TYR A 52 24.73 -4.72 -7.04
C TYR A 52 25.53 -5.18 -5.81
N ASN A 53 26.04 -4.26 -4.99
CA ASN A 53 26.71 -4.59 -3.73
C ASN A 53 25.79 -4.41 -2.52
N PHE A 54 24.67 -3.70 -2.67
CA PHE A 54 23.74 -3.44 -1.57
C PHE A 54 22.98 -4.72 -1.16
N SER A 55 22.92 -5.05 0.13
CA SER A 55 22.41 -6.35 0.60
C SER A 55 20.97 -6.64 0.22
N THR A 56 20.11 -5.62 0.13
CA THR A 56 18.68 -5.76 -0.18
C THR A 56 18.33 -5.02 -1.47
N ARG A 57 18.18 -5.76 -2.56
CA ARG A 57 17.96 -5.23 -3.91
C ARG A 57 17.17 -6.22 -4.76
N SER A 58 16.63 -5.76 -5.90
CA SER A 58 16.09 -6.67 -6.92
C SER A 58 17.22 -7.34 -7.73
N ALA A 59 16.86 -8.35 -8.52
CA ALA A 59 17.80 -9.07 -9.39
C ALA A 59 18.53 -8.15 -10.40
N TYR A 60 17.86 -7.08 -10.85
CA TYR A 60 18.44 -6.05 -11.72
C TYR A 60 19.31 -5.01 -10.98
N GLY A 61 19.54 -5.21 -9.68
CA GLY A 61 20.37 -4.36 -8.85
C GLY A 61 19.70 -3.08 -8.37
N PHE A 62 18.42 -2.85 -8.65
CA PHE A 62 17.71 -1.67 -8.16
C PHE A 62 17.43 -1.79 -6.66
N LEU A 63 17.39 -0.65 -5.97
CA LEU A 63 16.93 -0.56 -4.58
C LEU A 63 15.40 -0.72 -4.48
N ARG A 64 14.93 -1.87 -4.95
CA ARG A 64 13.59 -2.41 -4.81
C ARG A 64 13.64 -3.64 -3.93
N ALA A 65 12.48 -4.06 -3.44
CA ALA A 65 12.36 -5.34 -2.77
C ALA A 65 12.83 -6.50 -3.68
N PRO A 66 13.42 -7.57 -3.14
CA PRO A 66 13.94 -8.70 -3.93
C PRO A 66 12.91 -9.35 -4.85
N TRP A 67 11.63 -9.38 -4.44
CA TRP A 67 10.53 -9.94 -5.22
C TRP A 67 10.02 -9.04 -6.35
N ASN A 68 10.44 -7.77 -6.39
CA ASN A 68 10.05 -6.84 -7.45
C ASN A 68 11.07 -6.91 -8.60
N VAL A 69 10.76 -7.75 -9.59
CA VAL A 69 11.58 -7.98 -10.80
C VAL A 69 11.32 -6.95 -11.91
N ASN A 70 10.83 -5.76 -11.58
CA ASN A 70 10.67 -4.68 -12.55
C ASN A 70 12.03 -4.26 -13.14
N PRO A 71 12.26 -4.39 -14.46
CA PRO A 71 13.51 -3.99 -15.11
C PRO A 71 13.61 -2.47 -15.33
N ASN A 72 12.51 -1.73 -15.15
CA ASN A 72 12.44 -0.32 -15.49
C ASN A 72 13.31 0.49 -14.53
N ILE A 73 14.23 1.28 -15.08
CA ILE A 73 15.08 2.19 -14.30
C ILE A 73 14.29 3.33 -13.68
N TYR A 74 13.10 3.65 -14.21
CA TYR A 74 12.26 4.72 -13.71
C TYR A 74 11.28 4.23 -12.66
N VAL A 75 10.86 5.18 -11.82
CA VAL A 75 9.74 5.01 -10.90
C VAL A 75 8.47 4.73 -11.71
N THR A 76 7.82 3.62 -11.39
CA THR A 76 6.79 2.99 -12.21
C THR A 76 5.40 3.11 -11.57
N ARG A 77 4.42 3.58 -12.35
CA ARG A 77 2.99 3.64 -12.02
C ARG A 77 2.16 2.93 -13.09
N TYR A 78 1.40 1.92 -12.70
CA TYR A 78 0.54 1.17 -13.64
C TYR A 78 -0.89 1.70 -13.72
N HIS A 79 -1.43 2.27 -12.65
CA HIS A 79 -2.84 2.71 -12.59
C HIS A 79 -3.86 1.60 -12.94
N SER A 80 -3.45 0.34 -12.80
CA SER A 80 -4.19 -0.85 -13.19
C SER A 80 -3.58 -2.10 -12.55
N PHE A 81 -4.32 -3.20 -12.54
CA PHE A 81 -3.83 -4.51 -12.11
C PHE A 81 -3.90 -5.50 -13.27
N CYS A 82 -2.78 -5.80 -13.93
CA CYS A 82 -2.74 -6.78 -15.01
C CYS A 82 -3.83 -6.52 -16.08
N GLY A 83 -3.91 -5.25 -16.51
CA GLY A 83 -4.89 -4.76 -17.49
C GLY A 83 -6.27 -4.40 -16.90
N ILE A 84 -6.55 -4.71 -15.62
CA ILE A 84 -7.78 -4.30 -14.96
C ILE A 84 -7.71 -2.82 -14.60
N SER A 85 -8.57 -2.04 -15.26
CA SER A 85 -8.73 -0.62 -14.97
C SER A 85 -9.51 -0.39 -13.67
N PRO A 86 -9.36 0.78 -13.03
CA PRO A 86 -10.10 1.11 -11.81
C PRO A 86 -11.59 1.35 -12.10
N ILE A 87 -12.46 0.36 -11.88
CA ILE A 87 -13.91 0.51 -12.05
C ILE A 87 -14.58 0.86 -10.70
N ARG A 88 -15.56 1.78 -10.71
CA ARG A 88 -16.43 2.06 -9.56
C ARG A 88 -17.45 0.93 -9.39
N GLY A 89 -17.53 0.33 -8.20
CA GLY A 89 -18.64 -0.54 -7.82
C GLY A 89 -18.25 -1.87 -7.15
N LYS A 90 -19.20 -2.42 -6.39
CA LYS A 90 -19.16 -3.66 -5.59
C LYS A 90 -18.98 -4.96 -6.41
N ASN A 91 -18.30 -4.91 -7.56
CA ASN A 91 -17.98 -6.11 -8.33
C ASN A 91 -16.64 -6.73 -7.88
N SER A 92 -15.95 -6.10 -6.93
CA SER A 92 -14.91 -6.76 -6.15
C SER A 92 -15.55 -7.50 -4.98
N ALA A 93 -15.29 -8.80 -4.87
CA ALA A 93 -15.67 -9.61 -3.71
C ALA A 93 -15.03 -9.10 -2.40
N THR A 94 -14.07 -8.16 -2.47
CA THR A 94 -13.41 -7.55 -1.31
C THR A 94 -13.41 -6.02 -1.43
N SER A 95 -13.73 -5.34 -0.33
CA SER A 95 -13.69 -3.87 -0.17
C SER A 95 -12.27 -3.30 -0.21
N ASP A 96 -11.25 -4.15 -0.22
CA ASP A 96 -9.85 -3.80 0.06
C ASP A 96 -9.15 -3.02 -1.06
N TYR A 97 -9.83 -2.86 -2.19
CA TYR A 97 -9.36 -2.08 -3.35
C TYR A 97 -10.31 -0.94 -3.72
N GLU A 98 -11.27 -0.59 -2.86
CA GLU A 98 -12.12 0.58 -3.11
C GLU A 98 -11.33 1.87 -2.87
N TRP A 99 -11.30 2.78 -3.87
CA TRP A 99 -10.63 4.07 -3.69
C TRP A 99 -11.30 4.86 -2.55
N PRO A 100 -10.54 5.46 -1.63
CA PRO A 100 -11.12 6.05 -0.44
C PRO A 100 -11.92 7.32 -0.74
N SER A 101 -13.04 7.46 -0.04
CA SER A 101 -13.93 8.62 -0.11
C SER A 101 -13.89 9.42 1.20
N CYS A 102 -14.54 10.59 1.21
CA CYS A 102 -14.81 11.32 2.46
C CYS A 102 -15.56 10.46 3.48
N GLU A 103 -16.49 9.61 3.03
CA GLU A 103 -17.25 8.71 3.90
C GLU A 103 -16.33 7.63 4.51
N THR A 104 -15.38 7.09 3.75
CA THR A 104 -14.39 6.14 4.28
C THR A 104 -13.57 6.76 5.41
N HIS A 105 -13.03 7.96 5.20
CA HIS A 105 -12.26 8.69 6.21
C HIS A 105 -13.12 9.10 7.41
N PHE A 106 -14.36 9.54 7.18
CA PHE A 106 -15.30 9.90 8.24
C PHE A 106 -15.64 8.70 9.11
N ARG A 107 -15.92 7.55 8.48
CA ARG A 107 -16.24 6.30 9.17
C ARG A 107 -15.13 5.90 10.13
N VAL A 108 -13.88 5.82 9.67
CA VAL A 108 -12.76 5.39 10.53
C VAL A 108 -12.45 6.37 11.67
N THR A 109 -12.80 7.65 11.52
CA THR A 109 -12.53 8.65 12.56
C THR A 109 -13.68 8.86 13.54
N ASN A 110 -14.94 8.75 13.10
CA ASN A 110 -16.11 9.23 13.85
C ASN A 110 -17.09 8.13 14.34
N THR A 111 -16.91 6.85 13.98
CA THR A 111 -17.84 5.78 14.41
C THR A 111 -17.30 4.96 15.58
N GLU A 112 -18.21 4.34 16.33
CA GLU A 112 -17.89 3.54 17.52
C GLU A 112 -17.06 2.29 17.19
N SER A 113 -17.18 1.75 15.97
CA SER A 113 -16.38 0.61 15.49
C SER A 113 -14.87 0.85 15.56
N PHE A 114 -14.45 2.12 15.44
CA PHE A 114 -13.04 2.53 15.48
C PHE A 114 -12.74 3.36 16.74
N SER A 115 -13.43 3.09 17.84
CA SER A 115 -13.26 3.84 19.09
C SER A 115 -12.01 3.45 19.89
N SER A 116 -11.45 2.26 19.67
CA SER A 116 -10.18 1.86 20.31
C SER A 116 -8.97 2.19 19.42
N TRP A 117 -7.81 2.40 20.03
CA TRP A 117 -6.55 2.57 19.31
C TRP A 117 -6.31 1.42 18.32
N PHE A 118 -6.45 0.18 18.80
CA PHE A 118 -6.22 -1.01 17.98
C PHE A 118 -7.11 -1.05 16.73
N SER A 119 -8.43 -0.90 16.88
CA SER A 119 -9.33 -0.96 15.71
C SER A 119 -9.08 0.19 14.75
N PHE A 120 -8.77 1.39 15.24
CA PHE A 120 -8.41 2.50 14.36
C PHE A 120 -7.10 2.28 13.60
N VAL A 121 -6.01 1.95 14.30
CA VAL A 121 -4.68 1.85 13.67
C VAL A 121 -4.60 0.69 12.68
N TRP A 122 -5.34 -0.38 12.95
CA TRP A 122 -5.48 -1.49 12.02
C TRP A 122 -6.19 -1.02 10.75
N ASP A 123 -7.42 -0.50 10.88
CA ASP A 123 -8.26 -0.20 9.72
C ASP A 123 -7.82 1.02 8.92
N ILE A 124 -7.22 2.03 9.55
CA ILE A 124 -6.67 3.21 8.83
C ILE A 124 -5.52 2.82 7.91
N GLY A 125 -4.78 1.75 8.23
CA GLY A 125 -3.71 1.21 7.38
C GLY A 125 -4.24 0.48 6.14
N TYR A 126 -5.49 0.04 6.15
CA TYR A 126 -6.10 -0.66 5.02
C TYR A 126 -7.10 0.22 4.29
N MET A 127 -8.24 0.55 4.89
CA MET A 127 -9.41 1.07 4.16
C MET A 127 -9.17 2.44 3.48
N PRO A 128 -8.60 3.46 4.14
CA PRO A 128 -8.32 4.74 3.49
C PRO A 128 -6.92 4.83 2.85
N HIS A 129 -6.06 3.84 3.07
CA HIS A 129 -4.63 3.92 2.76
C HIS A 129 -4.21 2.91 1.68
N GLY A 130 -4.40 1.61 1.95
CA GLY A 130 -3.99 0.52 1.07
C GLY A 130 -4.42 0.69 -0.38
N PRO A 131 -5.71 0.97 -0.69
CA PRO A 131 -6.17 1.18 -2.04
C PRO A 131 -5.43 2.29 -2.81
N VAL A 132 -4.99 3.34 -2.13
CA VAL A 132 -4.24 4.45 -2.78
C VAL A 132 -2.91 3.93 -3.31
N HIS A 133 -2.17 3.18 -2.48
CA HIS A 133 -0.94 2.52 -2.89
C HIS A 133 -1.19 1.53 -4.03
N SER A 134 -2.19 0.66 -3.85
CA SER A 134 -2.50 -0.40 -4.80
C SER A 134 -2.86 0.17 -6.18
N TRP A 135 -3.67 1.23 -6.25
CA TRP A 135 -4.05 1.81 -7.54
C TRP A 135 -2.97 2.72 -8.15
N ILE A 136 -2.18 3.47 -7.37
CA ILE A 136 -1.09 4.27 -7.96
C ILE A 136 0.01 3.34 -8.50
N GLY A 137 0.44 2.38 -7.68
CA GLY A 137 1.47 1.42 -8.04
C GLY A 137 0.99 0.47 -9.13
N GLY A 138 -0.13 -0.20 -8.88
CA GLY A 138 -0.69 -1.23 -9.75
C GLY A 138 0.29 -2.38 -10.01
N VAL A 139 -0.06 -3.23 -10.98
CA VAL A 139 0.74 -4.39 -11.39
C VAL A 139 0.74 -4.49 -12.90
N GLY A 140 1.90 -4.80 -13.47
CA GLY A 140 2.03 -5.12 -14.89
C GLY A 140 3.01 -6.26 -15.13
N GLY A 141 3.52 -6.31 -16.35
CA GLY A 141 4.28 -7.45 -16.88
C GLY A 141 3.38 -8.32 -17.75
N GLU A 142 3.55 -9.63 -17.68
CA GLU A 142 2.88 -10.60 -18.54
C GLU A 142 1.57 -11.13 -17.95
N CYS A 143 1.09 -10.61 -16.82
CA CYS A 143 -0.11 -11.11 -16.13
C CYS A 143 -1.45 -10.73 -16.79
N ASP A 144 -1.42 -9.91 -17.84
CA ASP A 144 -2.62 -9.59 -18.63
C ASP A 144 -3.22 -10.86 -19.27
N ASN A 145 -2.37 -11.84 -19.61
CA ASN A 145 -2.71 -13.10 -20.26
C ASN A 145 -3.40 -14.14 -19.36
N TRP A 146 -3.70 -13.82 -18.10
CA TRP A 146 -4.43 -14.72 -17.20
C TRP A 146 -5.90 -14.95 -17.62
N SER A 147 -6.37 -14.25 -18.65
CA SER A 147 -7.65 -14.57 -19.32
C SER A 147 -7.71 -16.02 -19.84
N ASP A 148 -6.57 -16.62 -20.19
CA ASP A 148 -6.50 -18.02 -20.62
C ASP A 148 -7.03 -19.02 -19.57
N PHE A 149 -7.10 -18.61 -18.30
CA PHE A 149 -7.71 -19.44 -17.25
C PHE A 149 -9.21 -19.67 -17.49
N GLU A 150 -9.91 -18.71 -18.09
CA GLU A 150 -11.33 -18.85 -18.45
C GLU A 150 -11.50 -19.81 -19.62
N GLU A 151 -10.68 -19.65 -20.67
CA GLU A 151 -10.72 -20.52 -21.85
C GLU A 151 -10.46 -22.00 -21.50
N LYS A 152 -9.58 -22.24 -20.51
CA LYS A 152 -9.24 -23.58 -20.01
C LYS A 152 -10.21 -24.09 -18.95
N GLY A 153 -11.19 -23.29 -18.53
CA GLY A 153 -12.14 -23.66 -17.48
C GLY A 153 -11.53 -23.79 -16.09
N TYR A 154 -10.38 -23.15 -15.83
CA TYR A 154 -9.73 -23.18 -14.52
C TYR A 154 -10.38 -22.21 -13.55
N LEU A 155 -10.73 -21.01 -14.02
CA LEU A 155 -11.34 -19.92 -13.25
C LEU A 155 -12.40 -19.22 -14.10
N ASN A 156 -13.40 -18.61 -13.47
CA ASN A 156 -14.31 -17.69 -14.16
C ASN A 156 -13.77 -16.24 -14.15
N ILE A 157 -14.36 -15.36 -14.96
CA ILE A 157 -13.91 -13.96 -15.08
C ILE A 157 -13.83 -13.20 -13.74
N THR A 158 -14.79 -13.40 -12.84
CA THR A 158 -14.79 -12.73 -11.52
C THR A 158 -13.62 -13.20 -10.65
N GLN A 159 -13.30 -14.50 -10.71
CA GLN A 159 -12.13 -15.06 -10.04
C GLN A 159 -10.83 -14.53 -10.65
N ILE A 160 -10.75 -14.42 -11.98
CA ILE A 160 -9.57 -13.87 -12.67
C ILE A 160 -9.36 -12.40 -12.28
N ASP A 161 -10.40 -11.58 -12.26
CA ASP A 161 -10.32 -10.18 -11.84
C ASP A 161 -9.84 -10.04 -10.38
N SER A 162 -10.33 -10.91 -9.49
CA SER A 162 -9.90 -10.95 -8.09
C SER A 162 -8.44 -11.37 -7.96
N LEU A 163 -8.00 -12.38 -8.72
CA LEU A 163 -6.60 -12.83 -8.78
C LEU A 163 -5.68 -11.71 -9.30
N LYS A 164 -6.09 -11.02 -10.37
CA LYS A 164 -5.35 -9.88 -10.93
C LYS A 164 -5.20 -8.75 -9.91
N LYS A 165 -6.23 -8.39 -9.15
CA LYS A 165 -6.11 -7.37 -8.07
C LYS A 165 -5.17 -7.82 -6.94
N ASN A 166 -5.32 -9.07 -6.48
CA ASN A 166 -4.47 -9.63 -5.43
C ASN A 166 -3.01 -9.86 -5.85
N SER A 167 -2.71 -9.81 -7.16
CA SER A 167 -1.34 -9.88 -7.67
C SER A 167 -0.42 -8.81 -7.07
N PHE A 168 -0.97 -7.68 -6.61
CA PHE A 168 -0.21 -6.59 -5.97
C PHE A 168 0.47 -7.03 -4.68
N VAL A 169 -0.18 -7.89 -3.89
CA VAL A 169 0.35 -8.36 -2.60
C VAL A 169 0.93 -9.78 -2.68
N ILE A 170 0.46 -10.60 -3.63
CA ILE A 170 0.76 -12.03 -3.62
C ILE A 170 2.25 -12.35 -3.84
N LEU A 171 2.97 -11.59 -4.67
CA LEU A 171 4.39 -11.85 -4.94
C LEU A 171 5.26 -11.68 -3.71
N LYS A 172 4.95 -10.64 -2.91
CA LYS A 172 5.61 -10.40 -1.64
C LYS A 172 5.40 -11.57 -0.70
N ASN A 173 4.15 -12.00 -0.54
CA ASN A 173 3.83 -13.09 0.37
C ASN A 173 4.43 -14.41 -0.12
N ALA A 174 4.43 -14.65 -1.43
CA ALA A 174 5.07 -15.82 -2.03
C ALA A 174 6.57 -15.85 -1.76
N TYR A 175 7.25 -14.69 -1.84
CA TYR A 175 8.64 -14.56 -1.46
C TYR A 175 8.87 -14.82 0.04
N ARG A 176 8.05 -14.21 0.91
CA ARG A 176 8.14 -14.39 2.37
C ARG A 176 7.87 -15.83 2.81
N SER A 177 7.05 -16.56 2.06
CA SER A 177 6.73 -17.98 2.29
C SER A 177 7.66 -18.94 1.54
N PHE A 178 8.75 -18.45 0.92
CA PHE A 178 9.72 -19.24 0.16
C PHE A 178 9.12 -20.04 -1.01
N VAL A 179 7.93 -19.62 -1.50
CA VAL A 179 7.27 -20.19 -2.68
C VAL A 179 8.00 -19.79 -3.95
N VAL A 180 8.54 -18.57 -3.98
CA VAL A 180 9.32 -18.03 -5.08
C VAL A 180 10.67 -17.48 -4.61
N ASN A 181 11.69 -17.63 -5.45
CA ASN A 181 13.03 -17.12 -5.22
C ASN A 181 13.43 -16.17 -6.35
N PRO A 182 13.91 -14.95 -6.04
CA PRO A 182 14.42 -14.06 -7.06
C PRO A 182 15.77 -14.57 -7.59
N PRO A 183 16.09 -14.33 -8.87
CA PRO A 183 17.44 -14.48 -9.36
C PRO A 183 18.41 -13.61 -8.54
N SER A 184 19.63 -14.09 -8.29
CA SER A 184 20.65 -13.34 -7.55
C SER A 184 21.24 -12.17 -8.34
N PHE A 185 21.17 -12.25 -9.67
CA PHE A 185 21.70 -11.25 -10.59
C PHE A 185 21.03 -11.36 -11.96
N CYS A 186 20.73 -10.21 -12.54
CA CYS A 186 20.41 -10.04 -13.95
C CYS A 186 21.13 -8.81 -14.49
N ALA A 187 21.64 -8.93 -15.72
CA ALA A 187 22.20 -7.80 -16.42
C ALA A 187 21.08 -6.82 -16.80
N ALA A 188 21.46 -5.57 -17.08
CA ALA A 188 20.50 -4.50 -17.36
C ALA A 188 19.64 -4.75 -18.61
N ASP A 189 20.14 -5.55 -19.55
CA ASP A 189 19.55 -5.92 -20.83
C ASP A 189 18.96 -7.34 -20.84
N THR A 190 19.02 -8.06 -19.72
CA THR A 190 18.40 -9.39 -19.62
C THR A 190 16.89 -9.25 -19.77
N PRO A 191 16.25 -9.99 -20.71
CA PRO A 191 14.80 -10.00 -20.85
C PRO A 191 14.11 -10.44 -19.55
N VAL A 192 12.95 -9.86 -19.23
CA VAL A 192 12.26 -10.19 -17.98
C VAL A 192 11.76 -11.63 -17.94
N SER A 193 11.47 -12.23 -19.09
CA SER A 193 11.17 -13.66 -19.23
C SER A 193 12.27 -14.55 -18.66
N ASP A 194 13.52 -14.10 -18.77
CA ASP A 194 14.73 -14.82 -18.35
C ASP A 194 15.16 -14.42 -16.93
N CYS A 195 14.73 -13.24 -16.47
CA CYS A 195 14.96 -12.69 -15.14
C CYS A 195 13.67 -12.61 -14.30
N LYS A 196 12.88 -13.68 -14.30
CA LYS A 196 11.69 -13.79 -13.46
C LYS A 196 11.96 -14.58 -12.18
N LEU A 197 11.04 -14.47 -11.24
CA LEU A 197 11.04 -15.26 -10.02
C LEU A 197 11.00 -16.77 -10.36
N LYS A 198 11.74 -17.57 -9.60
CA LYS A 198 11.77 -19.03 -9.74
C LYS A 198 10.90 -19.66 -8.67
N CYS A 199 9.93 -20.47 -9.08
CA CYS A 199 9.20 -21.36 -8.16
C CYS A 199 10.13 -22.32 -7.42
N SER A 200 9.89 -22.52 -6.12
CA SER A 200 10.45 -23.63 -5.35
C SER A 200 9.71 -24.94 -5.67
N ASP A 201 8.40 -24.98 -5.39
CA ASP A 201 7.50 -26.09 -5.74
C ASP A 201 6.05 -25.57 -5.90
N PRO A 202 5.53 -25.51 -7.14
CA PRO A 202 4.19 -24.99 -7.43
C PRO A 202 3.05 -25.86 -6.87
N ASN A 203 3.33 -27.12 -6.58
CA ASN A 203 2.34 -28.08 -6.10
C ASN A 203 2.42 -28.31 -4.59
N SER A 204 3.36 -27.66 -3.92
CA SER A 204 3.50 -27.79 -2.47
C SER A 204 2.28 -27.24 -1.75
N THR A 205 1.96 -27.84 -0.60
CA THR A 205 0.90 -27.35 0.29
C THR A 205 1.13 -25.88 0.67
N ASN A 206 2.39 -25.44 0.78
CA ASN A 206 2.73 -24.06 1.09
C ASN A 206 2.34 -23.08 -0.04
N THR A 207 2.46 -23.49 -1.30
CA THR A 207 2.06 -22.67 -2.44
C THR A 207 0.54 -22.54 -2.52
N LEU A 208 -0.18 -23.64 -2.26
CA LEU A 208 -1.65 -23.63 -2.28
C LEU A 208 -2.23 -22.85 -1.10
N SER A 209 -1.67 -23.02 0.10
CA SER A 209 -2.11 -22.31 1.30
C SER A 209 -1.86 -20.81 1.25
N LEU A 210 -0.91 -20.36 0.43
CA LEU A 210 -0.70 -18.94 0.20
C LEU A 210 -1.93 -18.31 -0.47
N PHE A 211 -2.49 -18.98 -1.48
CA PHE A 211 -3.72 -18.50 -2.10
C PHE A 211 -4.93 -18.60 -1.17
N ASP A 212 -5.02 -19.63 -0.32
CA ASP A 212 -6.10 -19.73 0.69
C ASP A 212 -6.17 -18.48 1.59
N ASN A 213 -5.00 -17.94 1.97
CA ASN A 213 -4.93 -16.76 2.84
C ASN A 213 -5.23 -15.44 2.12
N GLU A 214 -4.94 -15.35 0.82
CA GLU A 214 -5.03 -14.10 0.05
C GLU A 214 -6.29 -14.00 -0.82
N ILE A 215 -6.93 -15.14 -1.11
CA ILE A 215 -8.02 -15.26 -2.06
C ILE A 215 -9.21 -15.99 -1.41
N PRO A 216 -10.25 -15.26 -0.95
CA PRO A 216 -11.35 -15.84 -0.18
C PRO A 216 -12.16 -16.95 -0.86
N TRP A 217 -12.09 -17.06 -2.19
CA TRP A 217 -12.81 -18.07 -2.98
C TRP A 217 -11.91 -19.25 -3.39
N TRP A 218 -10.64 -19.27 -3.00
CA TRP A 218 -9.67 -20.26 -3.50
C TRP A 218 -10.06 -21.70 -3.17
N ASP A 219 -10.65 -21.94 -1.99
CA ASP A 219 -11.19 -23.23 -1.56
C ASP A 219 -12.30 -23.78 -2.47
N SER A 220 -12.95 -22.93 -3.27
CA SER A 220 -13.99 -23.35 -4.23
C SER A 220 -13.42 -23.91 -5.54
N VAL A 221 -12.10 -23.76 -5.77
CA VAL A 221 -11.41 -24.24 -6.97
C VAL A 221 -10.94 -25.67 -6.74
N THR A 222 -11.08 -26.54 -7.75
CA THR A 222 -10.59 -27.92 -7.63
C THR A 222 -9.08 -27.94 -7.43
N THR A 223 -8.56 -28.89 -6.65
CA THR A 223 -7.11 -29.00 -6.38
C THR A 223 -6.27 -29.10 -7.64
N GLU A 224 -6.80 -29.72 -8.71
CA GLU A 224 -6.12 -29.77 -10.01
C GLU A 224 -6.01 -28.37 -10.65
N ASN A 225 -7.10 -27.60 -10.68
CA ASN A 225 -7.10 -26.24 -11.21
C ASN A 225 -6.24 -25.30 -10.35
N GLN A 226 -6.26 -25.46 -9.02
CA GLN A 226 -5.41 -24.69 -8.11
C GLN A 226 -3.93 -24.86 -8.44
N LYS A 227 -3.49 -26.08 -8.74
CA LYS A 227 -2.11 -26.39 -9.16
C LYS A 227 -1.77 -25.75 -10.50
N MET A 228 -2.65 -25.84 -11.49
CA MET A 228 -2.45 -25.23 -12.81
C MET A 228 -2.35 -23.71 -12.75
N VAL A 229 -3.20 -23.07 -11.93
CA VAL A 229 -3.17 -21.62 -11.70
C VAL A 229 -1.89 -21.23 -10.96
N SER A 230 -1.53 -21.93 -9.89
CA SER A 230 -0.30 -21.66 -9.11
C SER A 230 0.97 -21.77 -9.95
N GLN A 231 1.06 -22.84 -10.75
CA GLN A 231 2.14 -23.05 -11.72
C GLN A 231 2.26 -21.87 -12.69
N LYS A 232 1.14 -21.46 -13.30
CA LYS A 232 1.12 -20.36 -14.26
C LYS A 232 1.51 -19.03 -13.60
N VAL A 233 0.93 -18.72 -12.45
CA VAL A 233 1.17 -17.45 -11.74
C VAL A 233 2.62 -17.35 -11.27
N PHE A 234 3.12 -18.33 -10.51
CA PHE A 234 4.42 -18.21 -9.83
C PHE A 234 5.61 -18.67 -10.65
N CYS A 235 5.45 -19.63 -11.55
CA CYS A 235 6.58 -20.23 -12.25
C CYS A 235 6.71 -19.75 -13.70
N GLU A 236 5.59 -19.43 -14.34
CA GLU A 236 5.56 -19.15 -15.78
C GLU A 236 5.42 -17.67 -16.09
N THR A 237 4.64 -16.93 -15.31
CA THR A 237 4.32 -15.52 -15.58
C THR A 237 5.39 -14.60 -14.99
N ALA A 238 5.94 -13.71 -15.80
CA ALA A 238 6.78 -12.63 -15.32
C ALA A 238 5.92 -11.38 -15.04
N PHE A 239 5.66 -11.06 -13.76
CA PHE A 239 4.88 -9.89 -13.38
C PHE A 239 5.48 -9.24 -12.13
N TRP A 240 5.14 -7.97 -11.89
CA TRP A 240 5.67 -7.21 -10.76
C TRP A 240 4.79 -5.99 -10.43
N PRO A 241 4.80 -5.54 -9.18
CA PRO A 241 4.11 -4.33 -8.78
C PRO A 241 4.88 -3.07 -9.20
N GLY A 242 4.15 -1.97 -9.41
CA GLY A 242 4.75 -0.63 -9.48
C GLY A 242 5.41 -0.22 -8.15
N ASP A 243 6.00 0.97 -8.14
CA ASP A 243 6.87 1.39 -7.04
C ASP A 243 6.12 1.92 -5.81
N HIS A 244 4.79 1.75 -5.74
CA HIS A 244 3.96 2.14 -4.59
C HIS A 244 3.68 0.99 -3.61
N LEU A 245 4.35 -0.17 -3.77
CA LEU A 245 4.24 -1.32 -2.85
C LEU A 245 5.37 -1.34 -1.81
N GLU A 246 4.98 -1.28 -0.53
CA GLU A 246 5.83 -1.43 0.65
C GLU A 246 7.19 -0.71 0.56
N ALA A 247 8.30 -1.46 0.51
CA ALA A 247 9.67 -0.94 0.62
C ALA A 247 10.07 -0.02 -0.53
N ALA A 248 9.40 -0.10 -1.69
CA ALA A 248 9.64 0.81 -2.79
C ALA A 248 8.83 2.11 -2.64
N SER A 249 7.69 2.10 -1.93
CA SER A 249 6.73 3.22 -1.88
C SER A 249 7.35 4.59 -1.61
N PRO A 250 8.28 4.76 -0.65
CA PRO A 250 8.86 6.07 -0.36
C PRO A 250 9.65 6.70 -1.51
N ILE A 251 10.04 5.92 -2.53
CA ILE A 251 10.71 6.46 -3.72
C ILE A 251 9.74 7.24 -4.62
N GLU A 252 8.45 6.94 -4.52
CA GLU A 252 7.40 7.56 -5.30
C GLU A 252 6.93 8.84 -4.62
N ALA A 253 6.87 9.96 -5.33
CA ALA A 253 6.67 11.28 -4.71
C ALA A 253 5.27 11.44 -4.07
N SER A 254 4.25 10.79 -4.62
CA SER A 254 2.88 10.82 -4.10
C SER A 254 2.66 9.94 -2.88
N PHE A 255 3.65 9.16 -2.45
CA PHE A 255 3.70 8.52 -1.12
C PHE A 255 3.64 9.54 0.02
N TRP A 256 4.46 10.59 -0.09
CA TRP A 256 4.72 11.53 0.98
C TRP A 256 3.53 12.37 1.45
N PRO A 257 2.53 12.75 0.63
CA PRO A 257 1.30 13.36 1.15
C PRO A 257 0.30 12.37 1.76
N ILE A 258 0.38 11.06 1.47
CA ILE A 258 -0.57 10.07 1.99
C ILE A 258 -0.41 9.94 3.51
N HIS A 259 0.82 9.74 3.98
CA HIS A 259 1.08 9.49 5.41
C HIS A 259 0.77 10.67 6.34
N PRO A 260 1.10 11.93 6.00
CA PRO A 260 0.63 13.11 6.74
C PRO A 260 -0.89 13.24 6.74
N THR A 261 -1.58 12.79 5.67
CA THR A 261 -3.05 12.78 5.66
C THR A 261 -3.61 11.82 6.70
N LEU A 262 -3.01 10.62 6.84
CA LEU A 262 -3.41 9.65 7.87
C LEU A 262 -3.10 10.15 9.29
N GLU A 263 -1.94 10.77 9.48
CA GLU A 263 -1.56 11.33 10.77
C GLU A 263 -2.45 12.52 11.15
N ARG A 264 -2.81 13.38 10.19
CA ARG A 264 -3.80 14.45 10.39
C ARG A 264 -5.15 13.90 10.84
N LEU A 265 -5.59 12.77 10.28
CA LEU A 265 -6.81 12.08 10.71
C LEU A 265 -6.69 11.48 12.11
N LEU A 266 -5.50 10.98 12.47
CA LEU A 266 -5.20 10.50 13.83
C LEU A 266 -5.25 11.65 14.84
N GLN A 267 -4.57 12.77 14.58
CA GLN A 267 -4.60 13.96 15.45
C GLN A 267 -6.03 14.52 15.53
N TYR A 268 -6.77 14.59 14.43
CA TYR A 268 -8.19 14.97 14.43
C TYR A 268 -9.03 14.08 15.35
N LYS A 269 -8.84 12.76 15.25
CA LYS A 269 -9.59 11.80 16.07
C LYS A 269 -9.31 12.03 17.54
N ASP A 270 -8.05 12.16 17.94
CA ASP A 270 -7.67 12.48 19.31
C ASP A 270 -8.33 13.78 19.81
N LEU A 271 -8.36 14.80 18.97
CA LEU A 271 -8.93 16.11 19.31
C LEU A 271 -10.47 16.09 19.43
N THR A 272 -11.18 15.37 18.55
CA THR A 272 -12.64 15.50 18.38
C THR A 272 -13.47 14.31 18.83
N VAL A 273 -12.93 13.10 18.67
CA VAL A 273 -13.59 11.82 18.99
C VAL A 273 -12.53 10.88 19.60
N PRO A 274 -12.04 11.20 20.82
CA PRO A 274 -10.88 10.54 21.41
C PRO A 274 -11.10 9.04 21.56
N PHE A 275 -9.99 8.30 21.60
CA PHE A 275 -10.05 6.86 21.82
C PHE A 275 -10.66 6.52 23.18
N THR A 276 -11.54 5.53 23.21
CA THR A 276 -12.10 4.97 24.45
C THR A 276 -11.14 3.99 25.13
N SER A 277 -10.14 3.52 24.38
CA SER A 277 -9.10 2.60 24.86
C SER A 277 -7.80 2.81 24.07
N SER A 278 -6.67 2.79 24.78
CA SER A 278 -5.30 2.84 24.23
C SER A 278 -4.70 1.44 23.99
N PHE A 279 -5.51 0.39 24.08
CA PHE A 279 -5.07 -1.00 24.02
C PHE A 279 -4.33 -1.36 22.71
N TRP A 280 -3.29 -2.18 22.83
CA TRP A 280 -2.56 -2.83 21.73
C TRP A 280 -2.76 -4.35 21.82
N THR A 281 -2.85 -5.04 20.69
CA THR A 281 -2.82 -6.52 20.73
C THR A 281 -1.39 -7.01 21.01
N ASN A 282 -1.28 -8.13 21.72
CA ASN A 282 0.00 -8.79 22.06
C ASN A 282 1.00 -7.83 22.74
N GLU A 283 0.61 -7.22 23.86
CA GLU A 283 1.51 -6.41 24.70
C GLU A 283 2.64 -7.28 25.28
N THR A 284 3.71 -7.48 24.50
CA THR A 284 4.97 -7.98 25.03
C THR A 284 5.78 -6.79 25.53
N SER A 285 6.26 -6.84 26.77
CA SER A 285 7.16 -5.83 27.34
C SER A 285 8.60 -5.95 26.82
N GLU A 286 8.88 -6.96 26.00
CA GLU A 286 10.20 -7.13 25.38
C GLU A 286 10.38 -6.08 24.28
N VAL A 287 11.35 -5.19 24.50
CA VAL A 287 11.80 -4.24 23.48
C VAL A 287 12.36 -5.06 22.32
N CYS A 288 11.83 -4.83 21.12
CA CYS A 288 12.43 -5.38 19.92
C CYS A 288 13.88 -4.91 19.79
N LEU A 289 14.83 -5.83 19.99
CA LEU A 289 16.23 -5.63 19.66
C LEU A 289 16.45 -6.21 18.27
N TYR A 290 16.84 -5.35 17.33
CA TYR A 290 17.14 -5.75 15.96
C TYR A 290 18.11 -6.95 15.98
N SER A 291 17.71 -8.07 15.36
CA SER A 291 18.40 -9.37 15.28
C SER A 291 18.27 -10.38 16.44
N GLU A 292 17.63 -10.05 17.57
CA GLU A 292 17.64 -10.92 18.77
C GLU A 292 16.26 -11.35 19.29
N SER A 293 15.16 -10.78 18.78
CA SER A 293 13.79 -11.11 19.22
C SER A 293 12.82 -11.39 18.05
N ASP A 294 11.65 -12.00 18.33
CA ASP A 294 10.55 -12.20 17.37
C ASP A 294 9.84 -10.86 17.05
N CYS A 295 10.62 -9.90 16.59
CA CYS A 295 10.22 -8.55 16.27
C CYS A 295 9.21 -8.54 15.11
N LYS A 296 7.92 -8.36 15.43
CA LYS A 296 6.91 -8.08 14.42
C LYS A 296 6.86 -6.58 14.04
N GLY A 297 7.49 -5.70 14.83
CA GLY A 297 7.61 -4.25 14.55
C GLY A 297 6.34 -3.45 14.83
N HIS A 298 5.33 -4.10 15.38
CA HIS A 298 3.99 -3.54 15.59
C HIS A 298 3.56 -3.54 17.07
N HIS A 299 4.42 -4.03 17.98
CA HIS A 299 4.12 -3.98 19.40
C HIS A 299 4.39 -2.58 19.95
N PRO A 300 3.72 -2.16 21.05
CA PRO A 300 3.91 -0.84 21.62
C PRO A 300 5.35 -0.55 22.04
N GLY A 301 6.08 -1.58 22.52
CA GLY A 301 7.47 -1.47 22.98
C GLY A 301 8.53 -1.60 21.88
N ASP A 302 8.13 -1.86 20.63
CA ASP A 302 9.08 -1.98 19.52
C ASP A 302 9.66 -0.60 19.18
N LEU A 303 10.99 -0.50 19.08
CA LEU A 303 11.67 0.72 18.70
C LEU A 303 11.49 1.03 17.21
N THR A 304 11.26 2.30 16.89
CA THR A 304 11.26 2.79 15.51
C THR A 304 12.65 2.69 14.90
N PHE A 305 12.69 2.29 13.63
CA PHE A 305 13.93 2.26 12.85
C PHE A 305 14.50 3.68 12.64
N TRP A 306 13.63 4.68 12.44
CA TRP A 306 14.04 6.09 12.33
C TRP A 306 14.02 6.78 13.68
N LYS A 307 14.75 7.89 13.77
CA LYS A 307 14.71 8.78 14.93
C LYS A 307 13.63 9.85 14.73
N THR A 308 12.80 10.04 15.75
CA THR A 308 11.79 11.10 15.79
C THR A 308 12.37 12.33 16.49
N VAL A 309 12.15 13.51 15.92
CA VAL A 309 12.51 14.78 16.55
C VAL A 309 11.43 15.13 17.57
N VAL A 310 11.79 15.16 18.85
CA VAL A 310 10.88 15.50 19.95
C VAL A 310 11.49 16.53 20.89
N GLN A 311 10.64 17.31 21.54
CA GLN A 311 11.02 18.27 22.57
C GLN A 311 11.37 17.53 23.85
N GLU A 312 12.56 17.81 24.38
CA GLU A 312 13.02 17.30 25.66
C GLU A 312 12.54 18.19 26.82
N LYS A 313 12.69 17.70 28.06
CA LYS A 313 12.33 18.44 29.28
C LYS A 313 13.05 19.80 29.42
N SER A 314 14.22 19.94 28.79
CA SER A 314 14.98 21.19 28.70
C SER A 314 14.32 22.24 27.79
N GLY A 315 13.33 21.85 26.99
CA GLY A 315 12.71 22.66 25.94
C GLY A 315 13.43 22.56 24.58
N SER A 316 14.60 21.91 24.50
CA SER A 316 15.32 21.69 23.24
C SER A 316 14.75 20.51 22.45
N TYR A 317 14.87 20.55 21.13
CA TYR A 317 14.50 19.41 20.28
C TYR A 317 15.71 18.50 20.01
N ALA A 318 15.48 17.19 20.10
CA ALA A 318 16.49 16.17 19.83
C ALA A 318 15.88 14.96 19.11
N SER A 319 16.71 14.23 18.37
CA SER A 319 16.31 13.05 17.61
C SER A 319 16.54 11.77 18.42
N HIS A 320 15.46 11.04 18.72
CA HIS A 320 15.48 9.81 19.53
C HIS A 320 14.87 8.63 18.77
N HIS A 321 15.41 7.42 18.97
CA HIS A 321 14.61 6.23 18.70
C HIS A 321 13.55 6.15 19.79
N LEU A 322 12.30 6.05 19.37
CA LEU A 322 11.16 5.96 20.27
C LEU A 322 10.50 4.61 20.06
N THR A 323 9.87 4.08 21.09
CA THR A 323 8.94 2.97 20.95
C THR A 323 7.71 3.41 20.15
N ASN A 324 6.99 2.47 19.54
CA ASN A 324 5.73 2.76 18.85
C ASN A 324 4.72 3.50 19.75
N ALA A 325 4.67 3.13 21.04
CA ALA A 325 3.85 3.83 22.03
C ALA A 325 4.33 5.26 22.28
N GLU A 326 5.63 5.49 22.46
CA GLU A 326 6.19 6.83 22.64
C GLU A 326 5.97 7.73 21.41
N VAL A 327 6.10 7.19 20.18
CA VAL A 327 5.76 7.95 18.98
C VAL A 327 4.30 8.37 18.99
N ARG A 328 3.38 7.44 19.27
CA ARG A 328 1.95 7.73 19.37
C ARG A 328 1.71 8.86 20.37
N GLU A 329 2.20 8.74 21.60
CA GLU A 329 1.93 9.76 22.62
C GLU A 329 2.57 11.12 22.28
N ALA A 330 3.74 11.13 21.62
CA ALA A 330 4.42 12.37 21.20
C ALA A 330 3.72 13.13 20.06
N ILE A 331 2.88 12.48 19.24
CA ILE A 331 2.15 13.12 18.13
C ILE A 331 0.69 13.44 18.47
N LEU A 332 0.14 12.88 19.56
CA LEU A 332 -1.25 13.11 19.95
C LEU A 332 -1.38 14.40 20.77
N PRO A 333 -2.10 15.44 20.27
CA PRO A 333 -2.14 16.75 20.94
C PRO A 333 -2.70 16.73 22.37
N ARG A 334 -3.59 15.78 22.72
CA ARG A 334 -4.21 15.69 24.05
C ARG A 334 -3.48 14.78 25.03
N SER A 335 -2.40 14.11 24.64
CA SER A 335 -1.69 13.17 25.52
C SER A 335 -1.03 13.85 26.73
N GLY A 336 -0.87 15.19 26.70
CA GLY A 336 -0.05 15.93 27.65
C GLY A 336 1.45 15.68 27.49
N THR A 337 1.83 14.85 26.52
CA THR A 337 3.21 14.48 26.16
C THR A 337 3.55 14.79 24.71
N TYR A 338 2.67 15.53 24.03
CA TYR A 338 2.90 16.04 22.70
C TYR A 338 4.23 16.79 22.64
N ALA A 339 5.11 16.34 21.74
CA ALA A 339 6.51 16.76 21.74
C ALA A 339 7.08 16.98 20.33
N VAL A 340 6.33 16.72 19.27
CA VAL A 340 6.81 16.97 17.90
C VAL A 340 6.80 18.47 17.56
N PRO A 341 7.69 18.94 16.66
CA PRO A 341 7.85 20.38 16.36
C PRO A 341 6.81 20.92 15.36
N TYR A 342 5.71 20.22 15.09
CA TYR A 342 4.74 20.60 14.07
C TYR A 342 3.32 20.21 14.45
N ILE A 343 2.36 21.07 14.12
CA ILE A 343 0.93 20.76 14.13
C ILE A 343 0.33 21.05 12.75
N TYR A 344 -0.73 20.33 12.40
CA TYR A 344 -1.46 20.60 11.17
C TYR A 344 -2.18 21.95 11.23
N ASP A 345 -2.10 22.70 10.13
CA ASP A 345 -2.69 24.05 9.99
C ASP A 345 -4.21 24.07 10.25
N SER A 346 -4.92 23.03 9.80
CA SER A 346 -6.34 22.88 10.06
C SER A 346 -6.73 21.41 10.16
N PHE A 347 -7.90 21.15 10.75
CA PHE A 347 -8.57 19.85 10.68
C PHE A 347 -9.92 19.98 9.96
N GLU A 348 -9.97 20.83 8.94
CA GLU A 348 -11.15 21.08 8.12
C GLU A 348 -11.01 20.40 6.75
N TRP A 349 -12.13 19.86 6.24
CA TRP A 349 -12.23 19.21 4.93
C TRP A 349 -13.44 19.78 4.18
N ASP A 350 -13.30 20.99 3.66
CA ASP A 350 -14.39 21.68 2.94
C ASP A 350 -14.92 20.88 1.75
N HIS A 351 -14.02 20.25 1.00
CA HIS A 351 -14.41 19.35 -0.10
C HIS A 351 -15.29 18.17 0.38
N CYS A 352 -15.13 17.69 1.61
CA CYS A 352 -16.01 16.66 2.17
C CYS A 352 -17.38 17.22 2.57
N ARG A 353 -17.39 18.46 3.08
CA ARG A 353 -18.62 19.19 3.42
C ARG A 353 -19.50 19.40 2.19
N GLU A 354 -18.89 19.75 1.06
CA GLU A 354 -19.57 19.88 -0.24
C GLU A 354 -20.20 18.56 -0.71
N LEU A 355 -19.65 17.43 -0.28
CA LEU A 355 -20.17 16.08 -0.54
C LEU A 355 -21.15 15.59 0.54
N GLY A 356 -21.56 16.46 1.48
CA GLY A 356 -22.49 16.12 2.56
C GLY A 356 -21.87 15.32 3.72
N VAL A 357 -20.54 15.21 3.78
CA VAL A 357 -19.82 14.55 4.86
C VAL A 357 -19.22 15.59 5.80
N HIS A 358 -19.79 15.69 7.01
CA HIS A 358 -19.48 16.75 7.96
C HIS A 358 -18.61 16.24 9.11
N PHE A 359 -17.32 16.53 9.06
CA PHE A 359 -16.41 16.34 10.19
C PHE A 359 -16.72 17.38 11.28
N LYS A 360 -16.56 16.98 12.55
CA LYS A 360 -16.71 17.91 13.69
C LYS A 360 -15.58 18.94 13.66
N ALA A 361 -15.82 20.15 14.13
CA ALA A 361 -14.73 21.10 14.30
C ALA A 361 -13.77 20.61 15.40
N ALA A 362 -12.45 20.69 15.15
CA ALA A 362 -11.46 20.51 16.20
C ALA A 362 -11.57 21.64 17.24
N PRO A 363 -11.39 21.36 18.54
CA PRO A 363 -11.29 22.41 19.54
C PRO A 363 -10.11 23.34 19.22
N SER A 364 -10.24 24.61 19.57
CA SER A 364 -9.12 25.55 19.56
C SER A 364 -8.05 25.06 20.54
N LEU A 365 -6.82 24.87 20.03
CA LEU A 365 -5.66 24.43 20.81
C LEU A 365 -4.93 25.58 21.49
#